data_AF-A0A7S1NCC8-F1
#
_entry.id   AF-A0A7S1NCC8-F1
#
_cell.length_a   1.000
_cell.length_b   1.000
_cell.length_c   1.000
_cell.angle_alpha   90.00
_cell.angle_beta   90.00
_cell.angle_gamma   90.00
#
_symmetry.space_group_name_H-M   'P 1'
#
loop_
_entity.id
_entity.type
_entity.pdbx_description
1 polymer ?
#
loop_
_entity_poly.entity_id
_entity_poly.type
_entity_poly.pdbx_seq_one_letter_code
_entity_poly.pdbx_strand_id
1 'polypeptide(L)'
;LASRLEALAIGCTGLLSVVASVSYFMGRLRGIARTPKVDGISHFQSIRRGPTMAMASTTGLDDTWREWGLKGGGKESGGITQTYPIGTPGKPWGAEERAEWLGKQSVKRSYKDEVLVKLETLKQDFDVEQYGALPYDVDKYPLFCIKTRDWSSSKPSILVTGGVHGYETSGVQGALLFAATRMKDYTDKFNIIVCPCVSPWGYETIQRWNYNAEDPNRGFQDPSGRPE
;
A
#
# COMPACT_ATOMS: atom_id res chain seq x y z
N LEU A 1 -32.42 -8.87 -0.61
CA LEU A 1 -31.43 -8.10 0.17
C LEU A 1 -30.03 -8.34 -0.42
N ALA A 2 -29.88 -7.99 -1.69
CA ALA A 2 -28.64 -7.94 -2.45
C ALA A 2 -28.49 -6.51 -2.96
N SER A 3 -27.26 -6.08 -3.28
CA SER A 3 -26.81 -4.72 -3.68
C SER A 3 -26.39 -3.83 -2.48
N ARG A 4 -25.25 -3.13 -2.47
CA ARG A 4 -24.47 -2.51 -3.55
C ARG A 4 -22.97 -2.45 -3.20
N LEU A 5 -22.11 -2.85 -4.14
CA LEU A 5 -20.71 -2.45 -4.26
C LEU A 5 -20.63 -1.70 -5.58
N GLU A 6 -20.56 -0.37 -5.54
CA GLU A 6 -20.35 0.46 -6.73
C GLU A 6 -18.83 0.51 -6.99
N ALA A 7 -18.39 -0.24 -7.99
CA ALA A 7 -17.05 -0.15 -8.57
C ALA A 7 -17.12 0.79 -9.79
N LEU A 8 -16.29 1.84 -9.79
CA LEU A 8 -16.17 2.77 -10.90
C LEU A 8 -15.41 2.06 -12.04
N ALA A 9 -16.11 1.76 -13.13
CA ALA A 9 -15.55 1.20 -14.35
C ALA A 9 -15.52 2.29 -15.44
N ILE A 10 -14.35 2.57 -16.01
CA ILE A 10 -14.20 3.23 -17.31
C ILE A 10 -13.28 2.32 -18.12
N GLY A 11 -13.81 1.76 -19.21
CA GLY A 11 -13.20 0.64 -19.93
C GLY A 11 -12.45 1.02 -21.21
N CYS A 12 -11.66 0.05 -21.70
CA CYS A 12 -11.60 -0.38 -23.10
C CYS A 12 -10.99 -1.79 -23.15
N THR A 13 -11.75 -2.75 -23.71
CA THR A 13 -11.37 -4.05 -24.30
C THR A 13 -10.12 -4.80 -23.78
N GLY A 14 -10.36 -5.94 -23.10
CA GLY A 14 -9.38 -7.02 -22.86
C GLY A 14 -8.92 -7.14 -21.40
N LEU A 15 -9.26 -8.26 -20.74
CA LEU A 15 -8.98 -8.59 -19.33
C LEU A 15 -9.47 -7.55 -18.29
N LEU A 16 -10.65 -7.80 -17.71
CA LEU A 16 -11.03 -7.13 -16.46
C LEU A 16 -10.25 -7.73 -15.30
N SER A 17 -9.11 -7.12 -14.94
CA SER A 17 -8.48 -7.31 -13.63
C SER A 17 -9.01 -6.24 -12.68
N VAL A 18 -9.84 -6.63 -11.70
CA VAL A 18 -10.24 -5.73 -10.61
C VAL A 18 -9.11 -5.73 -9.57
N VAL A 19 -8.41 -4.61 -9.45
CA VAL A 19 -7.42 -4.37 -8.38
C VAL A 19 -8.18 -3.84 -7.16
N ALA A 20 -8.23 -4.63 -6.08
CA ALA A 20 -8.81 -4.20 -4.81
C ALA A 20 -7.70 -3.95 -3.79
N SER A 21 -7.52 -2.70 -3.36
CA SER A 21 -6.65 -2.35 -2.23
C SER A 21 -7.40 -2.55 -0.91
N VAL A 22 -6.86 -3.35 0.01
CA VAL A 22 -7.51 -3.84 1.24
C VAL A 22 -7.68 -2.76 2.33
N SER A 23 -7.20 -1.54 2.13
CA SER A 23 -7.10 -0.48 3.16
C SER A 23 -8.43 -0.01 3.81
N TYR A 24 -9.60 -0.49 3.38
CA TYR A 24 -10.90 0.03 3.84
C TYR A 24 -11.71 -0.87 4.80
N PHE A 25 -11.27 -2.09 5.13
CA PHE A 25 -12.18 -3.08 5.74
C PHE A 25 -12.28 -3.06 7.29
N MET A 26 -11.42 -2.34 8.04
CA MET A 26 -11.40 -2.42 9.51
C MET A 26 -12.16 -1.32 10.28
N GLY A 27 -12.98 -0.49 9.62
CA GLY A 27 -13.63 0.66 10.25
C GLY A 27 -15.09 0.51 10.69
N ARG A 28 -15.78 -0.62 10.43
CA ARG A 28 -17.25 -0.66 10.52
C ARG A 28 -17.82 -1.91 11.22
N LEU A 29 -17.36 -2.16 12.44
CA LEU A 29 -18.01 -3.13 13.35
C LEU A 29 -18.08 -2.56 14.79
N ARG A 30 -18.76 -1.43 14.98
CA ARG A 30 -19.39 -1.06 16.25
C ARG A 30 -20.68 -0.28 15.98
N GLY A 31 -21.80 -0.78 16.52
CA GLY A 31 -23.04 0.00 16.65
C GLY A 31 -24.25 -0.57 15.91
N ILE A 32 -24.83 -1.67 16.38
CA ILE A 32 -26.26 -1.96 16.20
C ILE A 32 -26.86 -2.25 17.57
N ALA A 33 -27.44 -1.22 18.18
CA ALA A 33 -28.53 -1.33 19.14
C ALA A 33 -29.44 -0.10 18.93
N ARG A 34 -30.70 -0.35 18.59
CA ARG A 34 -31.79 0.64 18.41
C ARG A 34 -32.18 1.17 19.81
N THR A 35 -32.63 2.41 20.06
CA THR A 35 -33.91 3.07 19.68
C THR A 35 -33.84 4.61 19.97
N PRO A 36 -34.94 5.42 20.01
CA PRO A 36 -35.30 6.47 19.05
C PRO A 36 -35.04 7.94 19.52
N LYS A 37 -35.23 8.87 18.57
CA LYS A 37 -35.11 10.35 18.65
C LYS A 37 -35.65 11.01 19.92
N VAL A 38 -34.89 11.97 20.45
CA VAL A 38 -35.37 13.19 21.13
C VAL A 38 -34.45 14.36 20.73
N ASP A 39 -35.07 15.51 20.43
CA ASP A 39 -34.44 16.76 20.00
C ASP A 39 -33.63 17.45 21.11
N GLY A 40 -32.59 18.20 20.72
CA GLY A 40 -32.10 19.35 21.49
C GLY A 40 -30.62 19.37 21.88
N ILE A 41 -30.02 20.54 21.62
CA ILE A 41 -28.85 21.13 22.30
C ILE A 41 -27.46 20.79 21.72
N SER A 42 -26.95 21.81 21.06
CA SER A 42 -25.58 22.09 20.65
C SER A 42 -24.61 22.20 21.84
N HIS A 43 -23.61 21.32 21.89
CA HIS A 43 -22.19 21.60 22.19
C HIS A 43 -21.49 20.28 22.51
N PHE A 44 -20.53 19.86 21.68
CA PHE A 44 -19.48 18.97 22.16
C PHE A 44 -18.15 19.36 21.53
N GLN A 45 -17.21 19.69 22.41
CA GLN A 45 -15.86 20.14 22.10
C GLN A 45 -15.07 19.03 21.42
N SER A 46 -14.34 19.42 20.37
CA SER A 46 -13.33 18.60 19.69
C SER A 46 -12.30 18.10 20.70
N ILE A 47 -12.24 16.78 20.89
CA ILE A 47 -11.12 16.11 21.57
C ILE A 47 -9.89 16.27 20.67
N ARG A 48 -8.92 17.05 21.15
CA ARG A 48 -7.65 17.30 20.48
C ARG A 48 -6.95 15.97 20.19
N ARG A 49 -6.57 15.77 18.93
CA ARG A 49 -5.55 14.77 18.56
C ARG A 49 -4.22 15.18 19.21
N GLY A 50 -3.63 14.27 19.99
CA GLY A 50 -2.21 14.33 20.33
C GLY A 50 -1.34 14.22 19.07
N PRO A 51 -0.08 14.66 19.12
CA PRO A 51 0.71 14.91 17.91
C PRO A 51 1.08 13.60 17.21
N THR A 52 0.40 13.31 16.11
CA THR A 52 1.00 12.54 15.01
C THR A 52 2.14 13.39 14.45
N MET A 53 3.37 12.86 14.42
CA MET A 53 4.45 13.43 13.60
C MET A 53 4.00 13.39 12.14
N ALA A 54 3.45 14.52 11.68
CA ALA A 54 3.29 14.82 10.28
C ALA A 54 4.68 15.22 9.76
N MET A 55 5.38 14.28 9.11
CA MET A 55 6.43 14.66 8.18
C MET A 55 5.74 15.13 6.90
N ALA A 56 6.14 16.33 6.48
CA ALA A 56 5.47 17.15 5.50
C ALA A 56 5.14 16.39 4.20
N SER A 57 3.92 16.59 3.74
CA SER A 57 3.54 16.35 2.36
C SER A 57 4.39 17.23 1.45
N THR A 58 5.28 16.63 0.66
CA THR A 58 5.74 17.26 -0.59
C THR A 58 4.62 17.06 -1.61
N THR A 59 3.56 17.84 -1.48
CA THR A 59 2.68 18.10 -2.62
C THR A 59 3.39 19.06 -3.55
N GLY A 60 3.56 18.61 -4.79
CA GLY A 60 3.94 19.46 -5.91
C GLY A 60 5.43 19.39 -6.20
N LEU A 61 5.78 18.57 -7.17
CA LEU A 61 6.71 18.90 -8.25
C LEU A 61 6.67 17.69 -9.20
N ASP A 62 5.77 17.74 -10.18
CA ASP A 62 6.11 17.35 -11.54
C ASP A 62 5.27 18.15 -12.54
N ASP A 63 6.00 18.62 -13.55
CA ASP A 63 5.61 18.98 -14.91
C ASP A 63 4.97 20.34 -15.24
N THR A 64 5.64 21.00 -16.21
CA THR A 64 5.28 22.16 -17.07
C THR A 64 5.75 23.55 -16.62
N TRP A 65 6.97 23.90 -17.03
CA TRP A 65 7.39 25.31 -17.18
C TRP A 65 6.97 25.84 -18.56
N ARG A 66 5.87 26.62 -18.63
CA ARG A 66 5.71 27.79 -19.52
C ARG A 66 4.30 28.38 -19.42
N GLU A 67 4.27 29.70 -19.17
CA GLU A 67 3.12 30.62 -19.24
C GLU A 67 2.00 30.24 -18.26
N TRP A 68 1.60 31.08 -17.31
CA TRP A 68 0.75 32.25 -17.45
C TRP A 68 1.02 33.17 -16.26
N GLY A 69 1.31 34.45 -16.52
CA GLY A 69 1.54 35.43 -15.47
C GLY A 69 0.23 35.89 -14.81
N LEU A 70 0.20 35.89 -13.47
CA LEU A 70 -0.66 36.77 -12.67
C LEU A 70 0.04 37.11 -11.34
N LYS A 71 0.11 38.41 -11.06
CA LYS A 71 0.57 39.01 -9.80
C LYS A 71 -0.43 38.70 -8.67
N GLY A 72 0.06 38.49 -7.45
CA GLY A 72 -0.81 38.55 -6.27
C GLY A 72 -0.13 38.30 -4.93
N GLY A 73 0.13 39.38 -4.20
CA GLY A 73 -0.17 39.49 -2.76
C GLY A 73 0.72 38.75 -1.75
N GLY A 74 1.63 39.50 -1.11
CA GLY A 74 2.40 39.02 0.03
C GLY A 74 1.55 38.70 1.25
N LYS A 75 1.94 37.61 1.94
CA LYS A 75 1.84 37.44 3.40
C LYS A 75 3.05 36.62 3.82
N GLU A 76 3.97 37.25 4.54
CA GLU A 76 5.05 36.59 5.24
C GLU A 76 4.43 35.61 6.25
N SER A 77 4.56 34.32 5.96
CA SER A 77 4.44 33.28 6.96
C SER A 77 5.85 32.80 7.23
N GLY A 78 6.31 32.96 8.46
CA GLY A 78 7.54 32.35 8.95
C GLY A 78 7.38 30.84 8.92
N GLY A 79 7.55 30.26 7.74
CA GLY A 79 7.48 28.83 7.50
C GLY A 79 8.76 28.18 7.99
N ILE A 80 8.63 27.26 8.95
CA ILE A 80 9.72 26.33 9.26
C ILE A 80 9.88 25.46 8.02
N THR A 81 10.83 25.81 7.15
CA THR A 81 11.27 24.95 6.06
C THR A 81 12.01 23.78 6.69
N GLN A 82 11.26 22.73 7.06
CA GLN A 82 11.84 21.44 7.42
C GLN A 82 12.53 20.89 6.17
N THR A 83 13.81 21.17 6.07
CA THR A 83 14.67 20.63 5.02
C THR A 83 15.00 19.19 5.37
N TYR A 84 14.87 18.29 4.40
CA TYR A 84 15.30 16.91 4.60
C TYR A 84 16.82 16.90 4.81
N PRO A 85 17.37 16.09 5.75
CA PRO A 85 18.78 16.18 6.15
C PRO A 85 19.77 15.64 5.10
N ILE A 86 19.30 15.18 3.94
CA ILE A 86 20.11 14.63 2.86
C ILE A 86 19.81 15.38 1.56
N GLY A 87 20.88 15.74 0.85
CA GLY A 87 20.81 16.41 -0.44
C GLY A 87 20.63 17.93 -0.33
N THR A 88 20.55 18.58 -1.50
CA THR A 88 20.39 20.03 -1.62
C THR A 88 19.02 20.35 -2.22
N PRO A 89 18.21 21.24 -1.62
CA PRO A 89 16.93 21.65 -2.20
C PRO A 89 17.05 22.08 -3.67
N GLY A 90 16.17 21.57 -4.52
CA GLY A 90 16.19 21.85 -5.97
C GLY A 90 17.20 21.03 -6.79
N LYS A 91 18.04 20.21 -6.16
CA LYS A 91 18.95 19.27 -6.84
C LYS A 91 18.47 17.83 -6.64
N PRO A 92 18.21 17.05 -7.72
CA PRO A 92 17.92 15.63 -7.59
C PRO A 92 19.05 14.88 -6.91
N TRP A 93 18.72 13.84 -6.13
CA TRP A 93 19.72 13.00 -5.47
C TRP A 93 20.55 12.21 -6.51
N GLY A 94 21.86 12.19 -6.29
CA GLY A 94 22.79 11.32 -6.99
C GLY A 94 22.95 9.98 -6.27
N ALA A 95 23.99 9.23 -6.66
CA ALA A 95 24.31 7.95 -6.04
C ALA A 95 24.76 8.10 -4.58
N GLU A 96 25.47 9.19 -4.26
CA GLU A 96 26.00 9.46 -2.92
C GLU A 96 24.88 9.73 -1.92
N GLU A 97 23.92 10.60 -2.26
CA GLU A 97 22.77 10.89 -1.40
C GLU A 97 21.89 9.65 -1.20
N ARG A 98 21.69 8.83 -2.24
CA ARG A 98 20.94 7.57 -2.13
C ARG A 98 21.66 6.56 -1.22
N ALA A 99 22.99 6.44 -1.33
CA ALA A 99 23.78 5.57 -0.48
C ALA A 99 23.76 6.04 0.99
N GLU A 100 23.85 7.35 1.22
CA GLU A 100 23.72 7.93 2.56
C GLU A 100 22.33 7.66 3.16
N TRP A 101 21.28 7.84 2.36
CA TRP A 101 19.91 7.53 2.79
C TRP A 101 19.77 6.05 3.14
N LEU A 102 20.27 5.15 2.29
CA LEU A 102 20.20 3.70 2.51
C LEU A 102 20.96 3.30 3.79
N GLY A 103 22.14 3.88 4.03
CA GLY A 103 22.96 3.62 5.22
C GLY A 103 22.29 4.03 6.55
N LYS A 104 21.28 4.90 6.52
CA LYS A 104 20.48 5.26 7.71
C LYS A 104 19.34 4.28 7.98
N GLN A 105 19.07 3.34 7.07
CA GLN A 105 17.98 2.38 7.23
C GLN A 105 18.42 1.16 8.02
N SER A 106 17.53 0.66 8.87
CA SER A 106 17.74 -0.52 9.69
C SER A 106 16.47 -1.35 9.74
N VAL A 107 16.63 -2.66 9.91
CA VAL A 107 15.53 -3.61 10.12
C VAL A 107 14.88 -3.33 11.48
N LYS A 108 13.55 -3.16 11.48
CA LYS A 108 12.72 -2.86 12.66
C LYS A 108 11.70 -3.96 12.97
N ARG A 109 11.47 -4.87 12.02
CA ARG A 109 10.61 -6.05 12.15
C ARG A 109 11.01 -7.13 11.13
N SER A 110 10.48 -8.33 11.29
CA SER A 110 10.87 -9.51 10.52
C SER A 110 9.84 -9.86 9.46
N TYR A 111 10.23 -9.81 8.18
CA TYR A 111 9.40 -10.30 7.06
C TYR A 111 9.13 -11.80 7.20
N LYS A 112 10.14 -12.55 7.63
CA LYS A 112 10.05 -13.99 7.89
C LYS A 112 8.97 -14.31 8.91
N ASP A 113 9.01 -13.66 10.06
CA ASP A 113 8.12 -14.01 11.18
C ASP A 113 6.70 -13.47 10.97
N GLU A 114 6.56 -12.27 10.38
CA GLU A 114 5.26 -11.62 10.25
C GLU A 114 4.51 -11.96 8.95
N VAL A 115 5.20 -12.50 7.93
CA VAL A 115 4.63 -12.86 6.63
C VAL A 115 4.89 -14.32 6.27
N LEU A 116 6.15 -14.75 6.15
CA LEU A 116 6.46 -16.11 5.63
C LEU A 116 5.88 -17.23 6.49
N VAL A 117 6.00 -17.12 7.82
CA VAL A 117 5.39 -18.10 8.75
C VAL A 117 3.88 -18.21 8.55
N LYS A 118 3.19 -17.11 8.22
CA LYS A 118 1.74 -17.11 7.97
C LYS A 118 1.39 -17.69 6.61
N LEU A 119 2.28 -17.60 5.63
CA LEU A 119 2.09 -18.24 4.32
C LEU A 119 2.12 -19.77 4.44
N GLU A 120 2.98 -20.32 5.30
CA GLU A 120 3.08 -21.77 5.49
C GLU A 120 1.76 -22.41 5.94
N THR A 121 1.01 -21.73 6.82
CA THR A 121 -0.29 -22.24 7.30
C THR A 121 -1.35 -22.23 6.21
N LEU A 122 -1.23 -21.37 5.19
CA LEU A 122 -2.21 -21.24 4.11
C LEU A 122 -2.06 -22.33 3.04
N LYS A 123 -0.91 -23.04 2.98
CA LYS A 123 -0.66 -24.14 2.04
C LYS A 123 -1.65 -25.29 2.14
N GLN A 124 -2.29 -25.45 3.31
CA GLN A 124 -3.32 -26.48 3.50
C GLN A 124 -4.56 -26.23 2.60
N ASP A 125 -4.94 -24.96 2.43
CA ASP A 125 -6.17 -24.55 1.73
C ASP A 125 -5.91 -24.03 0.32
N PHE A 126 -4.72 -23.51 0.05
CA PHE A 126 -4.38 -22.78 -1.17
C PHE A 126 -3.03 -23.23 -1.76
N ASP A 127 -2.78 -22.85 -3.01
CA ASP A 127 -1.48 -23.02 -3.63
C ASP A 127 -0.65 -21.76 -3.34
N VAL A 128 0.45 -21.93 -2.60
CA VAL A 128 1.38 -20.83 -2.27
C VAL A 128 2.62 -20.99 -3.13
N GLU A 129 2.82 -20.05 -4.04
CA GLU A 129 3.87 -20.09 -5.05
C GLU A 129 4.85 -18.94 -4.84
N GLN A 130 6.16 -19.24 -4.87
CA GLN A 130 7.18 -18.21 -4.97
C GLN A 130 7.26 -17.74 -6.42
N TYR A 131 6.99 -16.46 -6.68
CA TYR A 131 7.04 -15.90 -8.03
C TYR A 131 8.34 -15.14 -8.33
N GLY A 132 9.15 -14.87 -7.30
CA GLY A 132 10.41 -14.16 -7.45
C GLY A 132 11.18 -14.02 -6.15
N ALA A 133 12.20 -13.17 -6.16
CA ALA A 133 12.93 -12.71 -4.99
C ALA A 133 13.59 -11.37 -5.30
N LEU A 134 13.77 -10.50 -4.31
CA LEU A 134 14.46 -9.23 -4.54
C LEU A 134 15.97 -9.44 -4.70
N PRO A 135 16.62 -8.83 -5.70
CA PRO A 135 18.01 -9.09 -6.04
C PRO A 135 19.00 -8.59 -4.99
N TYR A 136 18.58 -7.70 -4.08
CA TYR A 136 19.43 -7.16 -3.03
C TYR A 136 19.77 -8.20 -1.94
N ASP A 137 18.87 -9.17 -1.73
CA ASP A 137 19.07 -10.32 -0.84
C ASP A 137 18.00 -11.39 -1.17
N VAL A 138 18.32 -12.29 -2.10
CA VAL A 138 17.36 -13.25 -2.67
C VAL A 138 16.86 -14.29 -1.67
N ASP A 139 17.70 -14.64 -0.69
CA ASP A 139 17.36 -15.62 0.34
C ASP A 139 16.46 -14.99 1.42
N LYS A 140 16.69 -13.71 1.72
CA LYS A 140 15.93 -12.98 2.74
C LYS A 140 14.60 -12.43 2.22
N TYR A 141 14.52 -12.08 0.94
CA TYR A 141 13.36 -11.44 0.34
C TYR A 141 12.75 -12.23 -0.82
N PRO A 142 12.36 -13.51 -0.62
CA PRO A 142 11.54 -14.23 -1.58
C PRO A 142 10.14 -13.58 -1.67
N LEU A 143 9.56 -13.60 -2.87
CA LEU A 143 8.25 -13.01 -3.14
C LEU A 143 7.23 -14.12 -3.44
N PHE A 144 6.09 -14.08 -2.74
CA PHE A 144 5.08 -15.14 -2.78
C PHE A 144 3.71 -14.62 -3.17
N CYS A 145 2.94 -15.48 -3.84
CA CYS A 145 1.52 -15.31 -4.04
C CYS A 145 0.74 -16.53 -3.51
N ILE A 146 -0.54 -16.30 -3.17
CA ILE A 146 -1.48 -17.31 -2.70
C ILE A 146 -2.59 -17.41 -3.74
N LYS A 147 -2.86 -18.62 -4.23
CA LYS A 147 -3.81 -18.88 -5.33
C LYS A 147 -4.90 -19.82 -4.86
N THR A 148 -6.14 -19.54 -5.26
CA THR A 148 -7.22 -20.53 -5.16
C THR A 148 -6.89 -21.74 -6.03
N ARG A 149 -7.35 -22.93 -5.62
CA ARG A 149 -7.26 -24.15 -6.44
C ARG A 149 -8.35 -24.20 -7.51
N ASP A 150 -8.24 -25.13 -8.44
CA ASP A 150 -9.26 -25.47 -9.44
C ASP A 150 -9.72 -24.27 -10.30
N TRP A 151 -8.75 -23.56 -10.87
CA TRP A 151 -9.02 -22.41 -11.74
C TRP A 151 -9.84 -22.83 -12.96
N SER A 152 -10.86 -22.04 -13.26
CA SER A 152 -11.74 -22.26 -14.41
C SER A 152 -11.81 -21.02 -15.28
N SER A 153 -11.77 -21.20 -16.60
CA SER A 153 -12.00 -20.11 -17.56
C SER A 153 -13.42 -19.54 -17.50
N SER A 154 -14.36 -20.24 -16.88
CA SER A 154 -15.72 -19.74 -16.64
C SER A 154 -15.83 -18.78 -15.45
N LYS A 155 -14.79 -18.66 -14.61
CA LYS A 155 -14.76 -17.76 -13.45
C LYS A 155 -13.92 -16.51 -13.75
N PRO A 156 -14.38 -15.30 -13.38
CA PRO A 156 -13.53 -14.11 -13.41
C PRO A 156 -12.34 -14.23 -12.46
N SER A 157 -11.24 -13.54 -12.79
CA SER A 157 -10.01 -13.54 -11.99
C SER A 157 -9.83 -12.24 -11.19
N ILE A 158 -9.39 -12.35 -9.94
CA ILE A 158 -9.13 -11.23 -9.03
C ILE A 158 -7.67 -11.26 -8.59
N LEU A 159 -7.02 -10.09 -8.60
CA LEU A 159 -5.71 -9.87 -8.00
C LEU A 159 -5.83 -8.94 -6.80
N VAL A 160 -5.31 -9.39 -5.66
CA VAL A 160 -5.19 -8.60 -4.43
C VAL A 160 -3.71 -8.41 -4.13
N THR A 161 -3.27 -7.17 -3.97
CA THR A 161 -1.88 -6.84 -3.64
C THR A 161 -1.80 -6.12 -2.31
N GLY A 162 -0.87 -6.53 -1.45
CA GLY A 162 -0.51 -5.87 -0.21
C GLY A 162 0.95 -5.45 -0.21
N GLY A 163 1.28 -4.40 0.55
CA GLY A 163 2.66 -4.00 0.78
C GLY A 163 3.42 -3.54 -0.46
N VAL A 164 2.74 -2.87 -1.41
CA VAL A 164 3.42 -2.12 -2.48
C VAL A 164 4.32 -1.05 -1.85
N HIS A 165 3.85 -0.33 -0.83
CA HIS A 165 4.77 0.32 0.10
C HIS A 165 4.88 -0.54 1.35
N GLY A 166 6.08 -0.99 1.67
CA GLY A 166 6.29 -1.93 2.77
C GLY A 166 5.91 -1.37 4.16
N TYR A 167 6.07 -0.06 4.39
CA TYR A 167 5.67 0.55 5.68
C TYR A 167 4.15 0.49 5.95
N GLU A 168 3.32 0.28 4.92
CA GLU A 168 1.85 0.20 5.02
C GLU A 168 1.39 -1.17 5.55
N THR A 169 1.69 -1.42 6.83
CA THR A 169 1.49 -2.68 7.54
C THR A 169 0.10 -3.30 7.35
N SER A 170 -0.95 -2.48 7.39
CA SER A 170 -2.34 -2.96 7.29
C SER A 170 -2.67 -3.56 5.93
N GLY A 171 -2.01 -3.11 4.84
CA GLY A 171 -2.19 -3.70 3.51
C GLY A 171 -1.66 -5.13 3.48
N VAL A 172 -0.46 -5.35 4.04
CA VAL A 172 0.16 -6.69 4.12
C VAL A 172 -0.65 -7.63 5.00
N GLN A 173 -0.91 -7.20 6.24
CA GLN A 173 -1.59 -8.02 7.23
C GLN A 173 -3.07 -8.23 6.87
N GLY A 174 -3.70 -7.26 6.22
CA GLY A 174 -5.07 -7.37 5.71
C GLY A 174 -5.18 -8.38 4.56
N ALA A 175 -4.22 -8.39 3.63
CA ALA A 175 -4.18 -9.37 2.55
C ALA A 175 -4.02 -10.81 3.08
N LEU A 176 -3.11 -11.01 4.04
CA LEU A 176 -2.93 -12.30 4.73
C LEU A 176 -4.19 -12.72 5.50
N LEU A 177 -4.81 -11.79 6.23
CA LEU A 177 -6.03 -12.05 6.98
C LEU A 177 -7.19 -12.41 6.04
N PHE A 178 -7.33 -11.72 4.91
CA PHE A 178 -8.31 -12.05 3.88
C PHE A 178 -8.11 -13.49 3.37
N ALA A 179 -6.89 -13.86 3.01
CA ALA A 179 -6.56 -15.22 2.58
C ALA A 179 -6.95 -16.26 3.65
N ALA A 180 -6.56 -16.00 4.91
CA ALA A 180 -6.80 -16.90 6.03
C ALA A 180 -8.27 -17.07 6.43
N THR A 181 -9.12 -16.07 6.19
CA THR A 181 -10.47 -16.03 6.80
C THR A 181 -11.63 -15.90 5.84
N ARG A 182 -11.40 -15.41 4.61
CA ARG A 182 -12.48 -15.04 3.68
C ARG A 182 -12.28 -15.56 2.27
N MET A 183 -11.04 -15.70 1.81
CA MET A 183 -10.75 -16.07 0.41
C MET A 183 -11.42 -17.39 -0.01
N LYS A 184 -11.54 -18.36 0.90
CA LYS A 184 -12.21 -19.64 0.67
C LYS A 184 -13.71 -19.47 0.33
N ASP A 185 -14.38 -18.50 0.95
CA ASP A 185 -15.81 -18.20 0.76
C ASP A 185 -16.15 -17.72 -0.66
N TYR A 186 -15.14 -17.41 -1.47
CA TYR A 186 -15.27 -16.87 -2.82
C TYR A 186 -14.74 -17.81 -3.92
N THR A 187 -14.23 -18.99 -3.55
CA THR A 187 -13.61 -19.96 -4.49
C THR A 187 -14.58 -20.53 -5.52
N ASP A 188 -15.89 -20.55 -5.21
CA ASP A 188 -16.96 -20.96 -6.13
C ASP A 188 -17.20 -19.93 -7.24
N LYS A 189 -16.86 -18.65 -6.99
CA LYS A 189 -17.17 -17.52 -7.87
C LYS A 189 -15.98 -16.97 -8.64
N PHE A 190 -14.78 -17.03 -8.06
CA PHE A 190 -13.61 -16.35 -8.59
C PHE A 190 -12.36 -17.24 -8.59
N ASN A 191 -11.49 -16.99 -9.56
CA ASN A 191 -10.09 -17.37 -9.50
C ASN A 191 -9.34 -16.24 -8.77
N ILE A 192 -8.76 -16.47 -7.60
CA ILE A 192 -8.16 -15.38 -6.79
C ILE A 192 -6.65 -15.61 -6.64
N ILE A 193 -5.88 -14.55 -6.86
CA ILE A 193 -4.46 -14.44 -6.50
C ILE A 193 -4.30 -13.34 -5.45
N VAL A 194 -3.55 -13.62 -4.39
CA VAL A 194 -3.14 -12.64 -3.38
C VAL A 194 -1.62 -12.56 -3.33
N CYS A 195 -1.03 -11.40 -3.60
CA CYS A 195 0.39 -11.10 -3.39
C CYS A 195 0.50 -10.22 -2.14
N PRO A 196 0.68 -10.79 -0.93
CA PRO A 196 0.45 -10.05 0.31
C PRO A 196 1.54 -9.04 0.65
N CYS A 197 2.75 -9.19 0.14
CA CYS A 197 3.86 -8.27 0.41
C CYS A 197 4.76 -8.15 -0.81
N VAL A 198 4.53 -7.10 -1.60
CA VAL A 198 5.30 -6.81 -2.82
C VAL A 198 6.69 -6.25 -2.48
N SER A 199 6.82 -5.44 -1.41
CA SER A 199 8.08 -4.79 -1.02
C SER A 199 8.55 -5.21 0.38
N PRO A 200 9.06 -6.45 0.56
CA PRO A 200 9.46 -6.98 1.87
C PRO A 200 10.63 -6.24 2.52
N TRP A 201 11.58 -5.68 1.76
CA TRP A 201 12.64 -4.84 2.35
C TRP A 201 12.07 -3.56 2.98
N GLY A 202 11.18 -2.88 2.27
CA GLY A 202 10.46 -1.70 2.80
C GLY A 202 9.56 -2.07 3.98
N TYR A 203 9.08 -3.32 4.03
CA TYR A 203 8.33 -3.83 5.16
C TYR A 203 9.23 -3.87 6.40
N GLU A 204 10.36 -4.57 6.34
CA GLU A 204 11.29 -4.71 7.47
C GLU A 204 11.85 -3.37 7.97
N THR A 205 12.19 -2.46 7.06
CA THR A 205 12.83 -1.18 7.39
C THR A 205 11.83 -0.06 7.72
N ILE A 206 10.54 -0.32 7.52
CA ILE A 206 9.43 0.66 7.64
C ILE A 206 9.68 1.84 6.71
N GLN A 207 9.83 1.55 5.42
CA GLN A 207 10.08 2.52 4.37
C GLN A 207 9.02 2.52 3.28
N ARG A 208 8.82 3.71 2.70
CA ARG A 208 8.01 3.92 1.51
C ARG A 208 8.75 3.51 0.24
N TRP A 209 10.00 3.94 0.12
CA TRP A 209 10.86 3.64 -1.03
C TRP A 209 11.49 2.25 -0.91
N ASN A 210 11.94 1.70 -2.03
CA ASN A 210 12.72 0.47 -2.09
C ASN A 210 14.19 0.71 -1.73
N TYR A 211 15.01 -0.35 -1.83
CA TYR A 211 16.45 -0.31 -1.56
C TYR A 211 17.20 0.79 -2.36
N ASN A 212 16.74 1.11 -3.56
CA ASN A 212 17.34 2.11 -4.44
C ASN A 212 16.79 3.54 -4.23
N ALA A 213 16.00 3.77 -3.18
CA ALA A 213 15.29 5.04 -2.94
C ALA A 213 14.26 5.39 -4.03
N GLU A 214 13.63 4.38 -4.62
CA GLU A 214 12.58 4.54 -5.64
C GLU A 214 11.21 4.21 -5.06
N ASP A 215 10.16 4.87 -5.55
CA ASP A 215 8.78 4.55 -5.16
C ASP A 215 8.27 3.35 -5.97
N PRO A 216 8.09 2.15 -5.40
CA PRO A 216 7.63 0.97 -6.15
C PRO A 216 6.25 1.18 -6.79
N ASN A 217 5.43 2.10 -6.28
CA ASN A 217 4.12 2.41 -6.83
C ASN A 217 4.14 3.44 -7.98
N ARG A 218 5.27 3.61 -8.67
CA ARG A 218 5.46 4.64 -9.72
C ARG A 218 6.20 4.13 -10.96
N GLY A 219 5.95 2.91 -11.42
CA GLY A 219 6.80 2.34 -12.48
C GLY A 219 6.27 1.09 -13.17
N PHE A 220 5.02 0.69 -12.93
CA PHE A 220 4.47 -0.59 -13.41
C PHE A 220 4.43 -0.77 -14.94
N GLN A 221 4.76 0.25 -15.72
CA GLN A 221 4.82 0.18 -17.18
C GLN A 221 6.19 -0.31 -17.67
N ASP A 222 7.23 -0.18 -16.84
CA ASP A 222 8.59 -0.63 -17.15
C ASP A 222 8.95 -1.85 -16.30
N PRO A 223 8.90 -3.06 -16.87
CA PRO A 223 9.22 -4.29 -16.14
C PRO A 223 10.70 -4.40 -15.73
N SER A 224 11.57 -3.52 -16.23
CA SER A 224 12.99 -3.50 -15.85
C SER A 224 13.32 -2.50 -14.74
N GLY A 225 12.40 -1.59 -14.43
CA GLY A 225 12.70 -0.40 -13.62
C GLY A 225 12.78 -0.65 -12.12
N ARG A 226 11.99 -1.58 -11.57
CA ARG A 226 11.89 -1.87 -10.13
C ARG A 226 11.58 -3.37 -9.91
N PRO A 227 12.38 -4.10 -9.10
CA PRO A 227 12.21 -5.53 -8.92
C PRO A 227 11.01 -5.91 -8.01
N GLU A 228 10.48 -4.98 -7.22
CA GLU A 228 9.23 -5.14 -6.46
C GLU A 228 7.99 -5.14 -7.37
#